data_AF-A0A2T5H8J1-F1
#
_entry.id   AF-A0A2T5H8J1-F1
#
_cell.length_a   1.000
_cell.length_b   1.000
_cell.length_c   1.000
_cell.angle_alpha   90.00
_cell.angle_beta   90.00
_cell.angle_gamma   90.00
#
_symmetry.space_group_name_H-M   'P 1'
#
loop_
_entity.id
_entity.type
_entity.pdbx_description
1 polymer ?
#
loop_
_entity_poly.entity_id
_entity_poly.type
_entity_poly.pdbx_seq_one_letter_code
_entity_poly.pdbx_strand_id
1 'polypeptide(L)'
;MFKARIAIVLLAILLPYLARLPGGMAWLAQYTNADVRGWLFLQAFNAIAWGSILAISLLYRRPVPLLVPALFGFSYLAWAHYSLDVAGDAQAAVGIVFIPIYALVPIFVGGVGGYLLDRRLRMAASD
;
A
#
# COMPACT_ATOMS: atom_id res chain seq x y z
N MET A 1 5.24 -10.65 -15.03
CA MET A 1 5.07 -9.29 -14.48
C MET A 1 3.62 -8.89 -14.28
N PHE A 2 2.76 -8.99 -15.29
CA PHE A 2 1.34 -8.59 -15.22
C PHE A 2 0.58 -9.16 -14.01
N LYS A 3 0.62 -10.49 -13.81
CA LYS A 3 -0.03 -11.15 -12.66
C LYS A 3 0.42 -10.59 -11.30
N ALA A 4 1.71 -10.28 -11.15
CA ALA A 4 2.25 -9.72 -9.91
C ALA A 4 1.75 -8.29 -9.65
N ARG A 5 1.63 -7.47 -10.70
CA ARG A 5 1.05 -6.12 -10.62
C ARG A 5 -0.41 -6.18 -10.18
N ILE A 6 -1.21 -7.08 -10.77
CA ILE A 6 -2.61 -7.29 -10.36
C ILE A 6 -2.69 -7.70 -8.89
N ALA A 7 -1.91 -8.71 -8.47
CA ALA A 7 -1.93 -9.18 -7.09
C ALA A 7 -1.61 -8.07 -6.08
N ILE A 8 -0.64 -7.22 -6.39
CA ILE A 8 -0.26 -6.07 -5.54
C ILE A 8 -1.36 -5.03 -5.47
N VAL A 9 -1.97 -4.68 -6.61
CA VAL A 9 -3.07 -3.72 -6.63
C VAL A 9 -4.26 -4.25 -5.83
N LEU A 10 -4.64 -5.51 -6.03
CA LEU A 10 -5.71 -6.15 -5.26
C LEU A 10 -5.39 -6.17 -3.77
N LEU A 11 -4.17 -6.56 -3.40
CA LEU A 11 -3.76 -6.58 -1.99
C LEU A 11 -3.79 -5.19 -1.38
N ALA A 12 -3.28 -4.17 -2.08
CA ALA A 12 -3.28 -2.79 -1.61
C ALA A 12 -4.68 -2.20 -1.48
N ILE A 13 -5.60 -2.55 -2.39
CA ILE A 13 -7.02 -2.18 -2.28
C ILE A 13 -7.63 -2.78 -1.02
N LEU A 14 -7.33 -4.04 -0.71
CA LEU A 14 -7.89 -4.73 0.46
C LEU A 14 -7.19 -4.37 1.77
N LEU A 15 -5.94 -3.91 1.72
CA LEU A 15 -5.07 -3.75 2.88
C LEU A 15 -5.65 -2.84 3.99
N PRO A 16 -6.23 -1.65 3.71
CA PRO A 16 -6.80 -0.80 4.76
C PRO A 16 -7.89 -1.51 5.56
N TYR A 17 -8.67 -2.35 4.89
CA TYR A 17 -9.75 -3.13 5.47
C TYR A 17 -9.19 -4.29 6.31
N LEU A 18 -8.21 -5.02 5.76
CA LEU A 18 -7.58 -6.15 6.44
C LEU A 18 -6.84 -5.72 7.70
N ALA A 19 -6.14 -4.58 7.66
CA ALA A 19 -5.38 -4.05 8.80
C ALA A 19 -6.25 -3.72 10.01
N ARG A 20 -7.56 -3.52 9.80
CA ARG A 20 -8.53 -3.15 10.84
C ARG A 20 -9.31 -4.31 11.42
N LEU A 21 -9.28 -5.49 10.79
CA LEU A 21 -9.98 -6.68 11.28
C LEU A 21 -9.71 -7.00 12.77
N PRO A 22 -8.49 -6.83 13.31
CA PRO A 22 -8.25 -7.09 14.74
C PRO A 22 -9.04 -6.16 15.69
N GLY A 23 -9.51 -5.00 15.22
CA GLY A 23 -10.30 -4.04 16.00
C GLY A 23 -11.81 -4.28 15.99
N GLY A 24 -12.30 -5.39 15.41
CA GLY A 24 -13.73 -5.71 15.27
C GLY A 24 -14.32 -5.29 13.93
N MET A 25 -15.65 -5.24 13.79
CA MET A 25 -16.33 -4.85 12.52
C MET A 25 -16.90 -3.41 12.54
N ALA A 26 -16.89 -2.73 13.68
CA ALA A 26 -17.47 -1.39 13.84
C ALA A 26 -16.77 -0.31 12.99
N TRP A 27 -15.49 -0.49 12.68
CA TRP A 27 -14.71 0.43 11.84
C TRP A 27 -15.22 0.51 10.40
N LEU A 28 -15.91 -0.53 9.91
CA LEU A 28 -16.36 -0.61 8.52
C LEU A 28 -17.36 0.52 8.22
N ALA A 29 -18.24 0.80 9.18
CA ALA A 29 -19.16 1.94 9.14
C ALA A 29 -18.41 3.29 9.25
N GLN A 30 -17.32 3.35 10.03
CA GLN A 30 -16.54 4.58 10.23
C GLN A 30 -15.71 4.99 9.00
N TYR A 31 -15.24 4.04 8.19
CA TYR A 31 -14.45 4.32 6.99
C TYR A 31 -15.31 4.59 5.75
N THR A 32 -16.47 3.94 5.65
CA THR A 32 -17.30 4.04 4.45
C THR A 32 -18.48 5.00 4.63
N ASN A 33 -18.76 5.47 5.84
CA ASN A 33 -20.07 6.03 6.20
C ASN A 33 -21.23 5.09 5.78
N ALA A 34 -20.95 3.78 5.66
CA ALA A 34 -21.81 2.77 5.03
C ALA A 34 -22.24 3.08 3.58
N ASP A 35 -21.49 3.89 2.84
CA ASP A 35 -21.80 4.30 1.47
C ASP A 35 -20.60 4.14 0.51
N VAL A 36 -20.92 3.97 -0.77
CA VAL A 36 -19.96 3.84 -1.88
C VAL A 36 -19.05 5.06 -1.98
N ARG A 37 -19.54 6.26 -1.61
CA ARG A 37 -18.74 7.49 -1.65
C ARG A 37 -17.56 7.45 -0.69
N GLY A 38 -17.74 6.92 0.53
CA GLY A 38 -16.66 6.77 1.50
C GLY A 38 -15.62 5.74 1.02
N TRP A 39 -16.10 4.65 0.42
CA TRP A 39 -15.22 3.66 -0.21
C TRP A 39 -14.38 4.26 -1.35
N LEU A 40 -15.03 4.99 -2.27
CA LEU A 40 -14.35 5.65 -3.39
C LEU A 40 -13.34 6.70 -2.90
N PHE A 41 -13.69 7.48 -1.88
CA PHE A 41 -12.80 8.47 -1.27
C PHE A 41 -11.53 7.81 -0.72
N LEU A 42 -11.67 6.78 0.12
CA LEU A 42 -10.53 6.03 0.65
C LEU A 42 -9.65 5.50 -0.49
N GLN A 43 -10.29 4.87 -1.47
CA GLN A 43 -9.58 4.22 -2.57
C GLN A 43 -8.90 5.21 -3.52
N ALA A 44 -9.43 6.41 -3.68
CA ALA A 44 -8.81 7.47 -4.46
C ALA A 44 -7.47 7.90 -3.85
N PHE A 45 -7.40 8.04 -2.53
CA PHE A 45 -6.14 8.36 -1.84
C PHE A 45 -5.21 7.15 -1.74
N ASN A 46 -5.75 5.96 -1.46
CA ASN A 46 -4.98 4.72 -1.43
C ASN A 46 -4.32 4.41 -2.81
N ALA A 47 -4.88 4.94 -3.90
CA ALA A 47 -4.28 4.88 -5.23
C ALA A 47 -2.92 5.57 -5.36
N ILE A 48 -2.60 6.52 -4.50
CA ILE A 48 -1.26 7.10 -4.41
C ILE A 48 -0.25 6.02 -4.02
N ALA A 49 -0.58 5.19 -3.04
CA ALA A 49 0.30 4.14 -2.55
C ALA A 49 0.42 2.98 -3.55
N TRP A 50 -0.67 2.38 -4.01
CA TRP A 50 -0.56 1.26 -4.96
C TRP A 50 -0.10 1.72 -6.35
N GLY A 51 -0.48 2.94 -6.76
CA GLY A 51 -0.05 3.55 -8.01
C GLY A 51 1.45 3.81 -8.04
N SER A 52 2.05 4.25 -6.92
CA SER A 52 3.51 4.43 -6.83
C SER A 52 4.28 3.10 -6.90
N ILE A 53 3.80 2.04 -6.22
CA ILE A 53 4.40 0.70 -6.35
C ILE A 53 4.28 0.21 -7.80
N LEU A 54 3.13 0.44 -8.44
CA LEU A 54 2.92 0.08 -9.84
C LEU A 54 3.87 0.85 -10.78
N ALA A 55 4.07 2.15 -10.54
CA ALA A 55 5.00 2.97 -11.31
C ALA A 55 6.45 2.49 -11.14
N ILE A 56 6.89 2.23 -9.91
CA ILE A 56 8.23 1.66 -9.61
C ILE A 56 8.42 0.31 -10.31
N SER A 57 7.36 -0.50 -10.38
CA SER A 57 7.38 -1.80 -11.05
C SER A 57 7.72 -1.73 -12.55
N LEU A 58 7.62 -0.55 -13.18
CA LEU A 58 8.02 -0.36 -14.57
C LEU A 58 9.55 -0.41 -14.75
N LEU A 59 10.32 -0.16 -13.68
CA LEU A 59 11.77 -0.20 -13.69
C LEU A 59 12.34 -1.63 -13.56
N TYR A 60 11.50 -2.60 -13.19
CA TYR A 60 11.92 -3.99 -12.92
C TYR A 60 11.69 -4.89 -14.13
N ARG A 61 12.59 -5.87 -14.33
CA ARG A 61 12.37 -6.94 -15.33
C ARG A 61 11.79 -8.21 -14.73
N ARG A 62 12.08 -8.49 -13.45
CA ARG A 62 11.54 -9.66 -12.74
C ARG A 62 10.42 -9.25 -11.76
N PRO A 63 9.46 -10.15 -11.47
CA PRO A 63 8.40 -9.85 -10.52
C PRO A 63 8.85 -9.93 -9.06
N VAL A 64 9.87 -10.73 -8.72
CA VAL A 64 10.32 -10.94 -7.33
C VAL A 64 10.77 -9.66 -6.63
N PRO A 65 11.56 -8.76 -7.26
CA PRO A 65 11.99 -7.52 -6.62
C PRO A 65 10.86 -6.55 -6.30
N LEU A 66 9.67 -6.77 -6.87
CA LEU A 66 8.47 -6.01 -6.56
C LEU A 66 7.95 -6.25 -5.13
N LEU A 67 8.34 -7.36 -4.51
CA LEU A 67 8.04 -7.64 -3.11
C LEU A 67 8.70 -6.62 -2.17
N VAL A 68 9.85 -6.04 -2.53
CA VAL A 68 10.57 -5.11 -1.64
C VAL A 68 9.80 -3.80 -1.43
N PRO A 69 9.42 -3.02 -2.46
CA PRO A 69 8.58 -1.83 -2.25
C PRO A 69 7.20 -2.19 -1.69
N ALA A 70 6.64 -3.35 -2.06
CA ALA A 70 5.36 -3.81 -1.53
C ALA A 70 5.43 -4.08 -0.02
N LEU A 71 6.42 -4.81 0.47
CA LEU A 71 6.57 -5.09 1.91
C LEU A 71 6.75 -3.80 2.70
N PHE A 72 7.64 -2.90 2.28
CA PHE A 72 7.86 -1.64 2.97
C PHE A 72 6.58 -0.77 2.99
N GLY A 73 5.94 -0.59 1.83
CA GLY A 73 4.73 0.20 1.71
C GLY A 73 3.56 -0.40 2.48
N PHE A 74 3.31 -1.70 2.32
CA PHE A 74 2.18 -2.39 2.93
C PHE A 74 2.35 -2.55 4.44
N SER A 75 3.55 -2.78 4.94
CA SER A 75 3.78 -2.78 6.39
C SER A 75 3.48 -1.42 7.01
N TYR A 76 3.91 -0.32 6.37
CA TYR A 76 3.57 1.02 6.85
C TYR A 76 2.06 1.29 6.77
N LEU A 77 1.42 1.02 5.64
CA LEU A 77 -0.03 1.22 5.48
C LEU A 77 -0.82 0.40 6.50
N ALA A 78 -0.47 -0.88 6.69
CA ALA A 78 -1.14 -1.74 7.64
C ALA A 78 -1.00 -1.22 9.08
N TRP A 79 0.22 -0.83 9.47
CA TRP A 79 0.47 -0.24 10.79
C TRP A 79 -0.31 1.08 10.97
N ALA A 80 -0.22 2.01 10.01
CA ALA A 80 -0.85 3.31 10.12
C ALA A 80 -2.39 3.21 10.13
N HIS A 81 -2.97 2.35 9.29
CA HIS A 81 -4.40 2.08 9.34
C HIS A 81 -4.79 1.42 10.65
N TYR A 82 -4.02 0.47 11.17
CA TYR A 82 -4.30 -0.16 12.47
C TYR A 82 -4.26 0.84 13.63
N SER A 83 -3.28 1.74 13.65
CA SER A 83 -3.03 2.69 14.75
C SER A 83 -3.92 3.93 14.77
N LEU A 84 -4.63 4.24 13.68
CA LEU A 84 -5.47 5.42 13.60
C LEU A 84 -6.75 5.24 14.48
N ASP A 85 -6.97 6.08 15.48
CA ASP A 85 -8.24 6.06 16.22
C ASP A 85 -9.28 6.94 15.51
N VAL A 86 -10.32 6.32 14.95
CA VAL A 86 -11.38 7.03 14.22
C VAL A 86 -12.52 7.44 15.16
N ALA A 87 -12.63 6.81 16.32
CA ALA A 87 -13.72 7.06 17.26
C ALA A 87 -13.45 8.28 18.16
N GLY A 88 -12.18 8.56 18.44
CA GLY A 88 -11.76 9.61 19.37
C GLY A 88 -11.32 10.94 18.75
N ASP A 89 -11.12 11.02 17.42
CA ASP A 89 -10.43 12.17 16.81
C ASP A 89 -11.11 12.70 15.54
N ALA A 90 -11.51 13.97 15.56
CA ALA A 90 -12.03 14.69 14.40
C ALA A 90 -11.00 14.80 13.25
N GLN A 91 -9.70 14.64 13.54
CA GLN A 91 -8.62 14.61 12.55
C GLN A 91 -8.40 13.23 11.91
N ALA A 92 -9.15 12.19 12.30
CA ALA A 92 -9.01 10.87 11.70
C ALA A 92 -9.25 10.89 10.17
N ALA A 93 -10.16 11.74 9.68
CA ALA A 93 -10.39 11.96 8.26
C ALA A 93 -9.16 12.55 7.54
N VAL A 94 -8.41 13.42 8.23
CA VAL A 94 -7.14 13.97 7.73
C VAL A 94 -6.10 12.85 7.65
N GLY A 95 -6.03 12.00 8.68
CA GLY A 95 -5.16 10.83 8.68
C GLY A 95 -5.37 9.91 7.47
N ILE A 96 -6.62 9.64 7.09
CA ILE A 96 -6.96 8.82 5.91
C ILE A 96 -6.34 9.36 4.62
N VAL A 97 -6.26 10.69 4.47
CA VAL A 97 -5.66 11.35 3.30
C VAL A 97 -4.14 11.29 3.33
N PHE A 98 -3.52 11.52 4.50
CA PHE A 98 -2.06 11.62 4.62
C PHE A 98 -1.34 10.27 4.73
N ILE A 99 -1.99 9.23 5.25
CA ILE A 99 -1.41 7.87 5.33
C ILE A 99 -0.82 7.41 3.99
N PRO A 100 -1.55 7.40 2.86
CA PRO A 100 -0.99 6.95 1.60
C PRO A 100 0.09 7.89 1.02
N ILE A 101 0.09 9.17 1.41
CA ILE A 101 1.16 10.13 1.04
C ILE A 101 2.43 9.80 1.81
N TYR A 102 2.35 9.57 3.12
CA TYR A 102 3.51 9.19 3.92
C TYR A 102 4.05 7.81 3.57
N ALA A 103 3.19 6.91 3.08
CA ALA A 103 3.61 5.61 2.56
C ALA A 103 4.58 5.72 1.37
N LEU A 104 4.62 6.86 0.65
CA LEU A 104 5.56 7.07 -0.44
C LEU A 104 7.03 6.96 0.02
N VAL A 105 7.34 7.34 1.26
CA VAL A 105 8.70 7.26 1.80
C VAL A 105 9.19 5.82 1.92
N PRO A 106 8.52 4.92 2.68
CA PRO A 106 8.92 3.52 2.74
C PRO A 106 8.80 2.82 1.38
N ILE A 107 7.81 3.17 0.54
CA ILE A 107 7.69 2.64 -0.82
C ILE A 107 8.92 3.01 -1.66
N PHE A 108 9.38 4.27 -1.59
CA PHE A 108 10.56 4.71 -2.30
C PHE A 108 11.82 3.98 -1.82
N VAL A 109 12.01 3.85 -0.50
CA VAL A 109 13.12 3.08 0.09
C VAL A 109 13.10 1.64 -0.39
N GLY A 110 11.95 0.97 -0.32
CA GLY A 110 11.79 -0.38 -0.83
C GLY A 110 11.92 -0.47 -2.35
N GLY A 111 11.59 0.61 -3.08
CA GLY A 111 11.75 0.73 -4.52
C GLY A 111 13.21 0.76 -4.95
N VAL A 112 14.02 1.56 -4.25
CA VAL A 112 15.49 1.56 -4.42
C VAL A 112 16.04 0.17 -4.12
N GLY A 113 15.62 -0.45 -3.00
CA GLY A 113 16.03 -1.81 -2.65
C GLY A 113 15.65 -2.86 -3.70
N GLY A 114 14.43 -2.82 -4.22
CA GLY A 114 13.96 -3.71 -5.28
C GLY A 114 14.72 -3.51 -6.58
N TYR A 115 15.05 -2.28 -6.95
CA TYR A 115 15.86 -2.01 -8.14
C TYR A 115 17.27 -2.61 -8.02
N LEU A 116 17.92 -2.43 -6.86
CA LEU A 116 19.24 -3.00 -6.59
C LEU A 116 19.22 -4.54 -6.61
N LEU A 117 18.18 -5.14 -6.04
CA LEU A 117 17.97 -6.59 -6.07
C LEU A 117 17.77 -7.10 -7.51
N ASP A 118 16.93 -6.45 -8.31
CA ASP A 118 16.72 -6.82 -9.72
C ASP A 118 18.03 -6.74 -10.51
N ARG A 119 18.86 -5.71 -10.26
CA ARG A 119 20.19 -5.59 -10.87
C ARG A 119 21.11 -6.75 -10.48
N ARG A 120 21.18 -7.12 -9.19
CA ARG A 120 21.99 -8.25 -8.71
C ARG A 120 21.56 -9.58 -9.30
N LEU A 121 20.25 -9.84 -9.34
CA LEU A 121 19.69 -11.08 -9.89
C LEU A 121 19.92 -11.24 -11.39
N ARG A 122 20.11 -10.14 -12.13
CA ARG A 122 20.47 -10.17 -13.54
C ARG A 122 21.94 -10.50 -13.74
N MET A 123 22.83 -9.91 -12.95
CA MET A 123 24.27 -10.18 -13.00
C MET A 123 24.54 -11.66 -12.71
N ALA A 124 23.97 -12.19 -11.62
CA ALA A 124 24.12 -13.61 -11.24
C ALA A 124 23.51 -14.62 -12.21
N ALA A 125 22.75 -14.17 -13.23
CA ALA A 125 22.18 -15.04 -14.26
C ALA A 125 22.94 -14.94 -15.58
N SER A 126 23.98 -14.10 -15.64
CA SER A 126 24.88 -13.93 -16.80
C SER A 126 26.24 -14.61 -16.57
N ASP A 127 26.48 -15.10 -15.35
CA ASP A 127 27.61 -15.95 -14.93
C ASP A 127 27.18 -17.42 -14.96
#